data_AF-A0A9E1MFP8-F1
#
_entry.id   AF-A0A9E1MFP8-F1
#
_cell.length_a   1.000
_cell.length_b   1.000
_cell.length_c   1.000
_cell.angle_alpha   90.00
_cell.angle_beta   90.00
_cell.angle_gamma   90.00
#
_symmetry.space_group_name_H-M   'P 1'
#
loop_
_entity.id
_entity.type
_entity.pdbx_description
1 polymer ?
#
loop_
_entity_poly.entity_id
_entity_poly.type
_entity_poly.pdbx_seq_one_letter_code
_entity_poly.pdbx_strand_id
1 'polypeptide(L)'
;MKKNRGFTLIELLAVIVILAVIALIATPLIMGTITKSKMNAFRDSVYGIIHAGEIAATEKMTNNVMFEVKNAKIVDEEGNPLQYKGQEMKEGILSFSNQGESSLVLWNGSYCGLKSKKNSKVTIKKASQLKDCVPIYDVGQDITLSDGTTWKVIRSNEENPLEVELLSTKNLKKLENGTYEQDKLDTALNSSNALAFDPNGRRTPLNGNAYCVNSASLGCNEYEMNGTTVTMDSAIKEVVTEYQKQLINQGSISSKSKVSLITKEQLETLGCDSRADGNTGNCSNAPSWVKGTSYWTRSKEGSNAVDVWVLYTNGDLSYDCASRGTTYGIRPTVTLPIVMFGGIDSIP
;
A
#
# COMPACT_ATOMS: atom_id res chain seq x y z
N MET A 1 71.23 -24.86 38.39
CA MET A 1 71.01 -23.84 37.33
C MET A 1 70.06 -24.41 36.28
N LYS A 2 68.87 -23.84 36.11
CA LYS A 2 67.91 -24.27 35.08
C LYS A 2 68.41 -23.78 33.71
N LYS A 3 68.66 -24.71 32.78
CA LYS A 3 69.11 -24.44 31.41
C LYS A 3 67.88 -24.08 30.58
N ASN A 4 67.62 -22.79 30.38
CA ASN A 4 66.52 -22.34 29.51
C ASN A 4 66.95 -22.54 28.06
N ARG A 5 66.30 -23.47 27.35
CA ARG A 5 66.45 -23.63 25.90
C ARG A 5 65.57 -22.57 25.22
N GLY A 6 66.18 -21.63 24.50
CA GLY A 6 65.46 -20.66 23.67
C GLY A 6 65.01 -21.29 22.36
N PHE A 7 63.84 -20.88 21.86
CA PHE A 7 63.34 -21.26 20.54
C PHE A 7 64.20 -20.66 19.43
N THR A 8 64.38 -21.41 18.34
CA THR A 8 65.07 -20.92 17.14
C THR A 8 64.10 -20.21 16.19
N LEU A 9 64.60 -19.25 15.41
CA LEU A 9 63.78 -18.52 14.43
C LEU A 9 63.16 -19.43 13.37
N ILE A 10 63.84 -20.52 13.00
CA ILE A 10 63.34 -21.46 11.98
C ILE A 10 62.18 -22.32 12.50
N GLU A 11 62.21 -22.71 13.78
CA GLU A 11 61.09 -23.39 14.43
C GLU A 11 59.87 -22.47 14.50
N LEU A 12 60.07 -21.18 14.80
CA LEU A 12 58.99 -20.20 14.82
C LEU A 12 58.40 -19.98 13.41
N LEU A 13 59.26 -19.88 12.40
CA LEU A 13 58.83 -19.67 11.01
C LEU A 13 58.01 -20.85 10.48
N ALA A 14 58.46 -22.09 10.73
CA ALA A 14 57.73 -23.29 10.29
C ALA A 14 56.30 -23.34 10.86
N VAL A 15 56.14 -22.96 12.13
CA VAL A 15 54.81 -22.91 12.78
C VAL A 15 53.92 -21.85 12.14
N ILE A 16 54.45 -20.65 11.87
CA ILE A 16 53.67 -19.58 11.23
C ILE A 16 53.20 -20.00 9.83
N VAL A 17 54.05 -20.64 9.04
CA VAL A 17 53.70 -21.12 7.70
C VAL A 17 52.58 -22.17 7.77
N ILE A 18 52.67 -23.13 8.68
CA ILE A 18 51.62 -24.15 8.87
C ILE A 18 50.30 -23.51 9.30
N LEU A 19 50.34 -22.58 10.26
CA LEU A 19 49.16 -21.84 10.72
C LEU A 19 48.52 -21.02 9.59
N ALA A 20 49.33 -20.39 8.74
CA ALA A 20 48.85 -19.62 7.60
C ALA A 20 48.10 -20.50 6.58
N VAL A 21 48.62 -21.69 6.27
CA VAL A 21 47.96 -22.64 5.36
C VAL A 21 46.64 -23.16 5.94
N ILE A 22 46.62 -23.51 7.23
CA ILE A 22 45.39 -23.96 7.91
C ILE A 22 44.35 -22.83 7.91
N ALA A 23 44.76 -21.59 8.24
CA ALA A 23 43.87 -20.44 8.24
C ALA A 23 43.27 -20.16 6.85
N LEU A 24 44.07 -20.30 5.78
CA LEU A 24 43.63 -20.10 4.41
C LEU A 24 42.49 -21.05 4.01
N ILE A 25 42.55 -22.32 4.42
CA ILE A 25 41.52 -23.33 4.11
C ILE A 25 40.31 -23.19 5.06
N ALA A 26 40.55 -22.90 6.33
CA ALA A 26 39.48 -22.86 7.34
C ALA A 26 38.56 -21.63 7.20
N THR A 27 39.09 -20.49 6.77
CA THR A 27 38.32 -19.22 6.69
C THR A 27 37.06 -19.29 5.80
N PRO A 28 37.07 -19.77 4.54
CA PRO A 28 35.86 -19.87 3.73
C PRO A 28 34.82 -20.86 4.30
N LEU A 29 35.27 -21.96 4.91
CA LEU A 29 34.39 -22.95 5.55
C LEU A 29 33.65 -22.36 6.75
N ILE A 30 34.37 -21.65 7.62
CA ILE A 30 33.80 -20.96 8.78
C ILE A 30 32.83 -19.86 8.33
N MET A 31 33.14 -19.11 7.27
CA MET A 31 32.24 -18.08 6.76
C MET A 31 30.93 -18.67 6.20
N GLY A 32 31.02 -19.82 5.52
CA GLY A 32 29.86 -20.56 5.03
C GLY A 32 28.94 -21.05 6.17
N THR A 33 29.53 -21.64 7.22
CA THR A 33 28.74 -22.09 8.39
C THR A 33 28.13 -20.93 9.16
N ILE A 34 28.84 -19.82 9.35
CA ILE A 34 28.30 -18.60 9.97
C ILE A 34 27.13 -18.06 9.17
N THR A 35 27.23 -18.01 7.84
CA THR A 35 26.16 -17.50 6.98
C THR A 35 24.90 -18.37 7.09
N LYS A 36 25.07 -19.70 7.07
CA LYS A 36 23.98 -20.66 7.26
C LYS A 36 23.33 -20.53 8.64
N SER A 37 24.14 -20.39 9.69
CA SER A 37 23.64 -20.18 11.07
C SER A 37 22.86 -18.88 11.21
N LYS A 38 23.35 -17.77 10.61
CA LYS A 38 22.63 -16.48 10.60
C LYS A 38 21.29 -16.59 9.87
N MET A 39 21.27 -17.24 8.70
CA MET A 39 20.05 -17.47 7.93
C MET A 39 19.03 -18.34 8.70
N ASN A 40 19.49 -19.40 9.37
CA ASN A 40 18.63 -20.25 10.18
C ASN A 40 18.07 -19.51 11.41
N ALA A 41 18.90 -18.76 12.13
CA ALA A 41 18.42 -17.96 13.26
C ALA A 41 17.37 -16.92 12.83
N PHE A 42 17.54 -16.32 11.65
CA PHE A 42 16.52 -15.44 11.08
C PHE A 42 15.24 -16.21 10.71
N ARG A 43 15.34 -17.38 10.09
CA ARG A 43 14.19 -18.26 9.80
C ARG A 43 13.41 -18.59 11.08
N ASP A 44 14.10 -18.99 12.15
CA ASP A 44 13.49 -19.32 13.43
C ASP A 44 12.79 -18.11 14.06
N SER A 45 13.38 -16.91 13.89
CA SER A 45 12.76 -15.64 14.31
C SER A 45 11.47 -15.37 13.55
N VAL A 46 11.46 -15.57 12.22
CA VAL A 46 10.25 -15.39 11.40
C VAL A 46 9.15 -16.37 11.80
N TYR A 47 9.48 -17.64 12.08
CA TYR A 47 8.50 -18.60 12.60
C TYR A 47 7.99 -18.21 13.99
N GLY A 48 8.85 -17.71 14.87
CA GLY A 48 8.45 -17.17 16.17
C GLY A 48 7.46 -16.00 16.05
N ILE A 49 7.70 -15.11 15.08
CA ILE A 49 6.79 -13.98 14.77
C ILE A 49 5.46 -14.47 14.22
N ILE A 50 5.47 -15.44 13.29
CA ILE A 50 4.24 -16.05 12.78
C ILE A 50 3.42 -16.59 13.94
N HIS A 51 4.02 -17.40 14.81
CA HIS A 51 3.31 -18.03 15.91
C HIS A 51 2.75 -17.01 16.91
N ALA A 52 3.54 -16.00 17.28
CA ALA A 52 3.06 -14.92 18.13
C ALA A 52 1.88 -14.17 17.48
N GLY A 53 1.99 -13.87 16.19
CA GLY A 53 0.95 -13.19 15.43
C GLY A 53 -0.32 -14.01 15.27
N GLU A 54 -0.23 -15.32 15.11
CA GLU A 54 -1.39 -16.24 15.09
C GLU A 54 -2.15 -16.19 16.42
N ILE A 55 -1.44 -16.24 17.55
CA ILE A 55 -2.04 -16.12 18.88
C ILE A 55 -2.74 -14.78 19.02
N ALA A 56 -2.07 -13.68 18.69
CA ALA A 56 -2.64 -12.34 18.78
C ALA A 56 -3.83 -12.12 17.83
N ALA A 57 -3.80 -12.73 16.63
CA ALA A 57 -4.90 -12.64 15.67
C ALA A 57 -6.12 -13.47 16.12
N THR A 58 -5.90 -14.59 16.82
CA THR A 58 -6.97 -15.42 17.38
C THR A 58 -7.81 -14.66 18.39
N GLU A 59 -7.24 -13.67 19.10
CA GLU A 59 -7.98 -12.82 20.03
C GLU A 59 -8.92 -11.81 19.33
N LYS A 60 -8.74 -11.58 18.01
CA LYS A 60 -9.41 -10.53 17.23
C LYS A 60 -10.31 -11.06 16.09
N MET A 61 -10.93 -12.24 16.26
CA MET A 61 -11.62 -13.14 15.28
C MET A 61 -12.61 -12.55 14.24
N THR A 62 -12.82 -11.24 14.12
CA THR A 62 -13.84 -10.69 13.22
C THR A 62 -13.31 -10.34 11.82
N ASN A 63 -12.01 -10.06 11.66
CA ASN A 63 -11.42 -9.58 10.39
C ASN A 63 -9.97 -10.05 10.19
N ASN A 64 -9.43 -9.82 9.00
CA ASN A 64 -8.00 -9.97 8.74
C ASN A 64 -7.20 -9.04 9.66
N VAL A 65 -6.22 -9.57 10.38
CA VAL A 65 -5.37 -8.81 11.30
C VAL A 65 -4.05 -8.50 10.63
N MET A 66 -3.64 -7.23 10.69
CA MET A 66 -2.40 -6.74 10.11
C MET A 66 -1.44 -6.32 11.22
N PHE A 67 -0.15 -6.61 11.01
CA PHE A 67 0.93 -6.04 11.80
C PHE A 67 1.99 -5.44 10.91
N GLU A 68 2.67 -4.43 11.41
CA GLU A 68 3.76 -3.75 10.72
C GLU A 68 4.96 -3.54 11.63
N VAL A 69 6.14 -3.47 11.03
CA VAL A 69 7.35 -3.11 11.76
C VAL A 69 7.42 -1.58 11.86
N LYS A 70 7.35 -1.05 13.09
CA LYS A 70 7.55 0.35 13.43
C LYS A 70 8.58 0.46 14.54
N ASN A 71 9.62 1.27 14.33
CA ASN A 71 10.69 1.48 15.31
C ASN A 71 11.27 0.16 15.87
N ALA A 72 11.58 -0.79 14.97
CA ALA A 72 12.08 -2.14 15.28
C ALA A 72 11.12 -3.05 16.08
N LYS A 73 9.88 -2.61 16.32
CA LYS A 73 8.83 -3.42 16.96
C LYS A 73 7.79 -3.81 15.94
N ILE A 74 7.24 -5.02 16.06
CA ILE A 74 6.06 -5.43 15.31
C ILE A 74 4.86 -4.98 16.10
N VAL A 75 3.99 -4.17 15.51
CA VAL A 75 2.81 -3.62 16.18
C VAL A 75 1.55 -3.91 15.38
N ASP A 76 0.43 -4.05 16.07
CA ASP A 76 -0.90 -4.09 15.45
C ASP A 76 -1.36 -2.69 15.02
N GLU A 77 -2.58 -2.60 14.48
CA GLU A 77 -3.19 -1.34 14.03
C GLU A 77 -3.42 -0.31 15.14
N GLU A 78 -3.51 -0.76 16.40
CA GLU A 78 -3.67 0.08 17.59
C GLU A 78 -2.32 0.53 18.16
N GLY A 79 -1.21 0.00 17.62
CA GLY A 79 0.15 0.27 18.10
C GLY A 79 0.62 -0.65 19.23
N ASN A 80 -0.14 -1.70 19.56
CA ASN A 80 0.24 -2.66 20.57
C ASN A 80 1.37 -3.56 20.04
N PRO A 81 2.49 -3.71 20.79
CA PRO A 81 3.61 -4.50 20.34
C PRO A 81 3.34 -6.00 20.47
N LEU A 82 3.65 -6.72 19.39
CA LEU A 82 3.69 -8.17 19.37
C LEU A 82 4.95 -8.67 20.11
N GLN A 83 4.75 -9.53 21.09
CA GLN A 83 5.83 -10.14 21.86
C GLN A 83 6.32 -11.41 21.15
N TYR A 84 7.58 -11.42 20.72
CA TYR A 84 8.20 -12.58 20.08
C TYR A 84 9.65 -12.75 20.54
N LYS A 85 10.17 -13.97 20.39
CA LYS A 85 11.59 -14.26 20.60
C LYS A 85 12.29 -14.36 19.25
N GLY A 86 13.41 -13.68 19.09
CA GLY A 86 14.20 -13.74 17.87
C GLY A 86 15.01 -12.48 17.62
N GLN A 87 15.55 -12.39 16.41
CA GLN A 87 16.19 -11.20 15.89
C GLN A 87 15.14 -10.10 15.64
N GLU A 88 15.53 -8.84 15.84
CA GLU A 88 14.70 -7.70 15.50
C GLU A 88 14.52 -7.56 13.98
N MET A 89 13.34 -7.12 13.59
CA MET A 89 13.02 -6.77 12.21
C MET A 89 13.24 -5.27 12.03
N LYS A 90 13.80 -4.86 10.88
CA LYS A 90 13.96 -3.45 10.53
C LYS A 90 12.71 -2.90 9.88
N GLU A 91 12.18 -3.65 8.92
CA GLU A 91 10.98 -3.29 8.16
C GLU A 91 10.18 -4.54 7.83
N GLY A 92 8.90 -4.37 7.53
CA GLY A 92 8.05 -5.46 7.11
C GLY A 92 6.60 -5.29 7.50
N ILE A 93 5.80 -6.18 6.94
CA ILE A 93 4.36 -6.26 7.17
C ILE A 93 3.95 -7.73 7.15
N LEU A 94 2.96 -8.06 7.95
CA LEU A 94 2.37 -9.40 8.01
C LEU A 94 0.87 -9.30 8.20
N SER A 95 0.18 -10.30 7.67
CA SER A 95 -1.27 -10.40 7.62
C SER A 95 -1.69 -11.81 8.05
N PHE A 96 -2.70 -11.88 8.91
CA PHE A 96 -3.41 -13.10 9.25
C PHE A 96 -4.84 -12.97 8.79
N SER A 97 -5.31 -13.93 8.01
CA SER A 97 -6.71 -14.02 7.64
C SER A 97 -7.55 -14.54 8.80
N ASN A 98 -8.86 -14.26 8.77
CA ASN A 98 -9.83 -14.88 9.67
C ASN A 98 -9.94 -16.41 9.54
N GLN A 99 -9.36 -16.99 8.49
CA GLN A 99 -9.27 -18.44 8.26
C GLN A 99 -7.95 -19.04 8.75
N GLY A 100 -7.08 -18.25 9.39
CA GLY A 100 -5.79 -18.70 9.92
C GLY A 100 -4.65 -18.74 8.90
N GLU A 101 -4.90 -18.38 7.64
CA GLU A 101 -3.83 -18.25 6.65
C GLU A 101 -2.99 -17.00 6.95
N SER A 102 -1.66 -17.12 6.84
CA SER A 102 -0.72 -16.01 7.07
C SER A 102 0.09 -15.67 5.83
N SER A 103 0.31 -14.37 5.61
CA SER A 103 1.24 -13.85 4.62
C SER A 103 2.13 -12.79 5.25
N LEU A 104 3.41 -12.77 4.88
CA LEU A 104 4.36 -11.80 5.43
C LEU A 104 5.47 -11.45 4.46
N VAL A 105 6.02 -10.26 4.69
CA VAL A 105 7.31 -9.77 4.21
C VAL A 105 8.02 -9.15 5.40
N LEU A 106 9.12 -9.74 5.84
CA LEU A 106 9.92 -9.26 6.96
C LEU A 106 11.37 -9.10 6.53
N TRP A 107 12.01 -8.01 6.91
CA TRP A 107 13.41 -7.74 6.58
C TRP A 107 14.20 -7.31 7.81
N ASN A 108 15.36 -7.95 8.04
CA ASN A 108 16.25 -7.63 9.18
C ASN A 108 17.49 -6.80 8.80
N GLY A 109 17.60 -6.33 7.56
CA GLY A 109 18.81 -5.66 7.07
C GLY A 109 19.72 -6.52 6.19
N SER A 110 19.50 -7.83 6.14
CA SER A 110 20.33 -8.76 5.35
C SER A 110 19.54 -9.90 4.71
N TYR A 111 18.41 -10.27 5.32
CA TYR A 111 17.55 -11.34 4.86
C TYR A 111 16.09 -10.88 4.84
N CYS A 112 15.35 -11.39 3.86
CA CYS A 112 13.90 -11.29 3.76
C CYS A 112 13.28 -12.63 4.18
N GLY A 113 12.27 -12.59 5.03
CA GLY A 113 11.34 -13.68 5.26
C GLY A 113 10.08 -13.41 4.46
N LEU A 114 9.68 -14.36 3.62
CA LEU A 114 8.52 -14.25 2.73
C LEU A 114 7.60 -15.43 2.96
N LYS A 115 6.30 -15.16 3.03
CA LYS A 115 5.24 -16.18 3.04
C LYS A 115 4.02 -15.64 2.31
N SER A 116 3.45 -16.41 1.40
CA SER A 116 2.15 -16.11 0.79
C SER A 116 1.05 -16.91 1.47
N LYS A 117 -0.20 -16.46 1.36
CA LYS A 117 -1.37 -17.20 1.88
C LYS A 117 -1.44 -18.64 1.37
N LYS A 118 -1.01 -18.88 0.13
CA LYS A 118 -1.05 -20.20 -0.54
C LYS A 118 0.05 -21.16 -0.08
N ASN A 119 1.09 -20.67 0.59
CA ASN A 119 2.27 -21.46 0.93
C ASN A 119 2.42 -21.63 2.44
N SER A 120 2.53 -22.88 2.88
CA SER A 120 2.71 -23.20 4.29
C SER A 120 4.12 -22.91 4.80
N LYS A 121 5.12 -22.75 3.92
CA LYS A 121 6.54 -22.57 4.29
C LYS A 121 7.02 -21.14 4.10
N VAL A 122 7.95 -20.73 4.97
CA VAL A 122 8.66 -19.45 4.87
C VAL A 122 9.85 -19.60 3.93
N THR A 123 9.91 -18.73 2.92
CA THR A 123 11.08 -18.56 2.05
C THR A 123 12.01 -17.52 2.66
N ILE A 124 13.31 -17.82 2.70
CA ILE A 124 14.34 -16.89 3.17
C ILE A 124 15.23 -16.50 1.99
N LYS A 125 15.32 -15.20 1.72
CA LYS A 125 16.13 -14.63 0.64
C LYS A 125 17.16 -13.67 1.23
N LYS A 126 18.36 -13.61 0.66
CA LYS A 126 19.34 -12.58 1.02
C LYS A 126 19.02 -11.29 0.27
N ALA A 127 19.00 -10.16 0.96
CA ALA A 127 18.67 -8.86 0.39
C ALA A 127 19.37 -7.73 1.13
N SER A 128 19.94 -6.81 0.36
CA SER A 128 20.61 -5.61 0.90
C SER A 128 19.61 -4.49 1.16
N GLN A 129 18.48 -4.46 0.46
CA GLN A 129 17.43 -3.46 0.62
C GLN A 129 16.05 -4.13 0.66
N LEU A 130 15.06 -3.48 1.29
CA LEU A 130 13.70 -4.03 1.36
C LEU A 130 13.06 -4.24 0.00
N LYS A 131 13.31 -3.35 -0.97
CA LYS A 131 12.81 -3.51 -2.35
C LYS A 131 13.27 -4.81 -3.03
N ASP A 132 14.40 -5.38 -2.61
CA ASP A 132 14.90 -6.65 -3.16
C ASP A 132 14.13 -7.86 -2.61
N CYS A 133 13.30 -7.65 -1.58
CA CYS A 133 12.46 -8.67 -0.95
C CYS A 133 11.16 -8.94 -1.72
N VAL A 134 10.68 -7.98 -2.51
CA VAL A 134 9.33 -7.98 -3.08
C VAL A 134 9.39 -7.81 -4.60
N PRO A 135 8.37 -8.29 -5.34
CA PRO A 135 8.27 -7.96 -6.76
C PRO A 135 7.97 -6.47 -6.91
N ILE A 136 8.49 -5.87 -7.99
CA ILE A 136 8.10 -4.53 -8.40
C ILE A 136 6.87 -4.63 -9.30
N TYR A 137 5.88 -3.79 -9.02
CA TYR A 137 4.65 -3.69 -9.80
C TYR A 137 4.68 -2.42 -10.64
N ASP A 138 4.74 -2.60 -11.96
CA ASP A 138 4.87 -1.50 -12.90
C ASP A 138 3.54 -0.78 -13.12
N VAL A 139 3.60 0.54 -13.34
CA VAL A 139 2.43 1.36 -13.66
C VAL A 139 1.71 0.78 -14.89
N GLY A 140 0.39 0.60 -14.78
CA GLY A 140 -0.46 0.03 -15.82
C GLY A 140 -0.57 -1.50 -15.81
N GLN A 141 0.16 -2.20 -14.94
CA GLN A 141 -0.01 -3.63 -14.72
C GLN A 141 -1.42 -3.94 -14.18
N ASP A 142 -2.00 -5.04 -14.64
CA ASP A 142 -3.29 -5.55 -14.13
C ASP A 142 -3.10 -6.36 -12.85
N ILE A 143 -3.89 -6.02 -11.84
CA ILE A 143 -3.98 -6.74 -10.57
C ILE A 143 -5.43 -7.19 -10.37
N THR A 144 -5.62 -8.49 -10.24
CA THR A 144 -6.92 -9.07 -9.90
C THR A 144 -6.95 -9.42 -8.42
N LEU A 145 -7.88 -8.83 -7.67
CA LEU A 145 -8.10 -9.13 -6.26
C LEU A 145 -8.90 -10.44 -6.10
N SER A 146 -8.98 -10.96 -4.88
CA SER A 146 -9.66 -12.25 -4.62
C SER A 146 -11.16 -12.26 -4.88
N ASP A 147 -11.82 -11.09 -4.94
CA ASP A 147 -13.21 -10.96 -5.38
C ASP A 147 -13.37 -10.95 -6.92
N GLY A 148 -12.28 -11.04 -7.68
CA GLY A 148 -12.29 -11.00 -9.14
C GLY A 148 -12.29 -9.59 -9.74
N THR A 149 -12.27 -8.53 -8.93
CA THR A 149 -12.14 -7.16 -9.43
C THR A 149 -10.75 -6.93 -10.01
N THR A 150 -10.68 -6.16 -11.11
CA THR A 150 -9.42 -5.89 -11.82
C THR A 150 -9.06 -4.42 -11.71
N TRP A 151 -7.80 -4.17 -11.36
CA TRP A 151 -7.27 -2.86 -11.07
C TRP A 151 -5.98 -2.60 -11.83
N LYS A 152 -5.70 -1.34 -12.12
CA LYS A 152 -4.45 -0.89 -12.74
C LYS A 152 -3.54 -0.27 -11.71
N VAL A 153 -2.27 -0.65 -11.71
CA VAL A 153 -1.26 0.03 -10.88
C VAL A 153 -1.12 1.48 -11.32
N ILE A 154 -1.29 2.42 -10.40
CA ILE A 154 -1.08 3.86 -10.63
C ILE A 154 0.17 4.39 -9.94
N ARG A 155 0.64 3.70 -8.89
CA ARG A 155 1.90 3.98 -8.24
C ARG A 155 2.63 2.67 -7.95
N SER A 156 3.84 2.55 -8.49
CA SER A 156 4.75 1.43 -8.22
C SER A 156 5.20 1.42 -6.76
N ASN A 157 5.55 0.24 -6.26
CA ASN A 157 6.14 0.04 -4.95
C ASN A 157 7.67 0.26 -4.92
N GLU A 158 8.28 0.88 -5.93
CA GLU A 158 9.72 1.18 -5.90
C GLU A 158 10.11 2.11 -4.73
N GLU A 159 9.34 3.17 -4.51
CA GLU A 159 9.57 4.12 -3.41
C GLU A 159 9.08 3.59 -2.05
N ASN A 160 7.98 2.83 -2.07
CA ASN A 160 7.37 2.23 -0.88
C ASN A 160 7.15 0.73 -1.11
N PRO A 161 8.14 -0.14 -0.83
CA PRO A 161 8.11 -1.57 -1.17
C PRO A 161 6.93 -2.36 -0.60
N LEU A 162 6.31 -1.88 0.48
CA LEU A 162 5.26 -2.60 1.20
C LEU A 162 3.85 -2.24 0.73
N GLU A 163 3.68 -1.28 -0.17
CA GLU A 163 2.37 -0.78 -0.60
C GLU A 163 2.36 -0.49 -2.11
N VAL A 164 1.23 -0.76 -2.74
CA VAL A 164 0.96 -0.42 -4.14
C VAL A 164 -0.33 0.38 -4.19
N GLU A 165 -0.40 1.41 -5.03
CA GLU A 165 -1.65 2.13 -5.28
C GLU A 165 -2.26 1.69 -6.61
N LEU A 166 -3.54 1.36 -6.57
CA LEU A 166 -4.29 0.83 -7.69
C LEU A 166 -5.48 1.74 -8.02
N LEU A 167 -5.86 1.81 -9.29
CA LEU A 167 -7.06 2.49 -9.78
C LEU A 167 -7.99 1.47 -10.45
N SER A 168 -9.27 1.53 -10.10
CA SER A 168 -10.30 0.78 -10.81
C SER A 168 -10.44 1.32 -12.24
N THR A 169 -10.53 0.43 -13.23
CA THR A 169 -10.78 0.84 -14.61
C THR A 169 -12.21 1.31 -14.85
N LYS A 170 -13.11 1.08 -13.87
CA LYS A 170 -14.55 1.34 -13.94
C LYS A 170 -15.04 2.19 -12.76
N ASN A 171 -16.13 2.91 -12.97
CA ASN A 171 -16.84 3.60 -11.89
C ASN A 171 -17.62 2.61 -11.02
N LEU A 172 -17.95 3.00 -9.81
CA LEU A 172 -18.85 2.25 -8.94
C LEU A 172 -20.30 2.37 -9.41
N LYS A 173 -21.02 1.27 -9.31
CA LYS A 173 -22.47 1.18 -9.51
C LYS A 173 -23.11 0.63 -8.24
N LYS A 174 -24.14 1.29 -7.75
CA LYS A 174 -24.95 0.80 -6.64
C LYS A 174 -25.97 -0.21 -7.16
N LEU A 175 -26.03 -1.37 -6.51
CA LEU A 175 -26.98 -2.44 -6.81
C LEU A 175 -28.26 -2.27 -5.98
N GLU A 176 -29.34 -2.93 -6.41
CA GLU A 176 -30.65 -2.89 -5.73
C GLU A 176 -30.58 -3.39 -4.29
N ASN A 177 -29.66 -4.32 -4.00
CA ASN A 177 -29.41 -4.85 -2.66
C ASN A 177 -28.57 -3.90 -1.77
N GLY A 178 -28.24 -2.70 -2.26
CA GLY A 178 -27.45 -1.69 -1.55
C GLY A 178 -25.93 -1.85 -1.62
N THR A 179 -25.41 -2.93 -2.21
CA THR A 179 -23.96 -3.14 -2.41
C THR A 179 -23.43 -2.42 -3.66
N TYR A 180 -22.11 -2.36 -3.82
CA TYR A 180 -21.48 -1.71 -4.97
C TYR A 180 -20.65 -2.70 -5.81
N GLU A 181 -20.64 -2.49 -7.12
CA GLU A 181 -19.78 -3.21 -8.07
C GLU A 181 -19.02 -2.25 -8.99
N GLN A 182 -17.94 -2.73 -9.62
CA GLN A 182 -17.29 -2.04 -10.73
C GLN A 182 -18.17 -2.16 -11.98
N ASP A 183 -18.68 -1.02 -12.47
CA ASP A 183 -19.67 -0.95 -13.54
C ASP A 183 -19.09 -1.45 -14.88
N LYS A 184 -19.62 -2.56 -15.40
CA LYS A 184 -19.18 -3.16 -16.65
C LYS A 184 -19.54 -2.32 -17.90
N LEU A 185 -20.49 -1.38 -17.79
CA LEU A 185 -21.09 -0.65 -18.92
C LEU A 185 -20.50 0.75 -19.20
N ASP A 186 -19.46 1.19 -18.46
CA ASP A 186 -18.78 2.49 -18.68
C ASP A 186 -19.66 3.76 -18.65
N THR A 187 -20.88 3.71 -18.12
CA THR A 187 -21.77 4.87 -18.14
C THR A 187 -21.51 5.84 -16.99
N ALA A 188 -20.54 6.74 -17.17
CA ALA A 188 -20.59 8.03 -16.46
C ALA A 188 -20.75 9.17 -17.44
N LEU A 189 -21.99 9.28 -17.94
CA LEU A 189 -22.67 10.50 -18.34
C LEU A 189 -24.17 10.22 -18.16
N ASN A 190 -24.85 10.92 -17.24
CA ASN A 190 -26.31 10.88 -17.03
C ASN A 190 -26.92 9.52 -16.60
N SER A 191 -26.26 8.77 -15.71
CA SER A 191 -26.78 7.51 -15.15
C SER A 191 -27.10 7.65 -13.65
N SER A 192 -27.86 6.70 -13.09
CA SER A 192 -28.13 6.59 -11.64
C SER A 192 -26.86 6.43 -10.77
N ASN A 193 -25.69 6.26 -11.41
CA ASN A 193 -24.40 6.04 -10.77
C ASN A 193 -23.58 7.33 -10.62
N ALA A 194 -24.04 8.44 -11.20
CA ALA A 194 -23.43 9.74 -10.96
C ALA A 194 -23.84 10.27 -9.58
N LEU A 195 -22.89 10.86 -8.86
CA LEU A 195 -23.13 11.42 -7.54
C LEU A 195 -22.29 12.69 -7.35
N ALA A 196 -22.88 13.70 -6.73
CA ALA A 196 -22.16 14.90 -6.30
C ALA A 196 -21.50 14.69 -4.94
N PHE A 197 -20.47 15.48 -4.64
CA PHE A 197 -19.96 15.57 -3.27
C PHE A 197 -20.99 16.20 -2.32
N ASP A 198 -21.77 17.19 -2.78
CA ASP A 198 -22.88 17.83 -2.05
C ASP A 198 -24.17 17.89 -2.89
N PRO A 199 -24.89 16.77 -3.07
CA PRO A 199 -26.04 16.69 -3.98
C PRO A 199 -27.24 17.55 -3.53
N ASN A 200 -27.30 17.94 -2.26
CA ASN A 200 -28.40 18.75 -1.72
C ASN A 200 -28.04 20.24 -1.64
N GLY A 201 -26.82 20.64 -2.04
CA GLY A 201 -26.33 22.00 -1.87
C GLY A 201 -26.45 22.50 -0.43
N ARG A 202 -26.45 21.59 0.56
CA ARG A 202 -26.77 21.92 1.96
C ARG A 202 -25.65 22.69 2.63
N ARG A 203 -24.48 22.74 1.99
CA ARG A 203 -23.30 23.38 2.54
C ARG A 203 -23.08 24.79 1.97
N THR A 204 -24.19 25.46 1.68
CA THR A 204 -24.23 26.90 1.33
C THR A 204 -24.14 27.79 2.59
N PRO A 205 -23.63 29.02 2.48
CA PRO A 205 -23.48 29.96 3.60
C PRO A 205 -24.79 30.37 4.34
N LEU A 206 -25.96 30.00 3.84
CA LEU A 206 -27.24 30.64 4.19
C LEU A 206 -27.93 30.13 5.47
N ASN A 207 -27.53 28.99 6.05
CA ASN A 207 -28.26 28.36 7.16
C ASN A 207 -27.43 28.10 8.44
N GLY A 208 -26.38 28.89 8.70
CA GLY A 208 -25.67 28.86 9.98
C GLY A 208 -24.86 27.59 10.30
N ASN A 209 -24.80 26.61 9.39
CA ASN A 209 -23.88 25.46 9.43
C ASN A 209 -22.73 25.66 8.43
N ALA A 210 -22.00 26.77 8.57
CA ALA A 210 -20.94 27.16 7.64
C ALA A 210 -19.57 26.66 8.14
N TYR A 211 -19.02 25.63 7.50
CA TYR A 211 -17.57 25.37 7.48
C TYR A 211 -16.85 26.31 6.49
N CYS A 212 -17.44 27.47 6.17
CA CYS A 212 -16.96 28.41 5.16
C CYS A 212 -17.13 29.82 5.71
N VAL A 213 -16.01 30.52 5.97
CA VAL A 213 -16.09 31.88 6.52
C VAL A 213 -15.06 32.77 5.83
N ASN A 214 -15.34 33.17 4.58
CA ASN A 214 -15.28 34.57 4.12
C ASN A 214 -15.41 34.69 2.59
N SER A 215 -16.62 34.59 2.05
CA SER A 215 -17.10 35.50 0.99
C SER A 215 -18.56 35.22 0.71
N ALA A 216 -19.34 36.27 0.50
CA ALA A 216 -20.81 36.26 0.42
C ALA A 216 -21.39 35.56 -0.83
N SER A 217 -20.71 34.57 -1.43
CA SER A 217 -21.21 33.88 -2.63
C SER A 217 -20.79 32.43 -2.85
N LEU A 218 -20.00 31.77 -1.98
CA LEU A 218 -19.47 30.42 -2.28
C LEU A 218 -19.40 29.51 -1.05
N GLY A 219 -19.83 28.25 -1.17
CA GLY A 219 -19.88 27.24 -0.10
C GLY A 219 -19.23 25.91 -0.46
N CYS A 220 -18.30 25.48 0.41
CA CYS A 220 -17.68 24.18 0.64
C CYS A 220 -16.63 23.59 -0.31
N ASN A 221 -15.37 23.98 -0.05
CA ASN A 221 -14.23 23.11 0.36
C ASN A 221 -13.12 23.99 0.99
N GLU A 222 -13.41 24.72 2.07
CA GLU A 222 -12.37 25.44 2.82
C GLU A 222 -11.67 24.49 3.81
N TYR A 223 -10.44 24.15 3.47
CA TYR A 223 -9.41 23.78 4.42
C TYR A 223 -8.73 25.07 4.85
N GLU A 224 -8.92 25.52 6.08
CA GLU A 224 -7.86 26.22 6.80
C GLU A 224 -7.83 25.74 8.26
N MET A 225 -6.64 25.36 8.70
CA MET A 225 -6.21 24.93 10.04
C MET A 225 -6.50 23.50 10.54
N ASN A 226 -7.44 22.69 9.99
CA ASN A 226 -7.85 21.42 10.65
C ASN A 226 -7.91 20.12 9.81
N GLY A 227 -7.22 20.00 8.68
CA GLY A 227 -6.90 18.65 8.17
C GLY A 227 -7.92 17.97 7.23
N THR A 228 -8.97 18.62 6.71
CA THR A 228 -10.03 17.94 5.92
C THR A 228 -9.88 18.01 4.39
N THR A 229 -9.91 16.87 3.69
CA THR A 229 -9.90 16.75 2.21
C THR A 229 -11.32 16.86 1.64
N VAL A 230 -11.48 17.13 0.34
CA VAL A 230 -12.79 17.20 -0.38
C VAL A 230 -13.70 15.99 -0.06
N THR A 231 -13.09 14.82 0.13
CA THR A 231 -13.78 13.58 0.43
C THR A 231 -14.25 13.45 1.88
N MET A 232 -13.80 14.28 2.83
CA MET A 232 -13.83 13.94 4.25
C MET A 232 -15.20 14.02 4.91
N ASP A 233 -16.21 14.64 4.29
CA ASP A 233 -17.61 14.61 4.78
C ASP A 233 -18.65 14.50 3.66
N SER A 234 -18.25 14.23 2.42
CA SER A 234 -19.13 14.22 1.23
C SER A 234 -20.07 13.01 1.13
N ALA A 235 -21.12 13.11 0.31
CA ALA A 235 -21.95 11.94 -0.04
C ALA A 235 -21.12 10.83 -0.72
N ILE A 236 -20.07 11.21 -1.45
CA ILE A 236 -19.11 10.27 -2.04
C ILE A 236 -18.31 9.52 -0.96
N LYS A 237 -18.05 10.13 0.21
CA LYS A 237 -17.40 9.45 1.34
C LYS A 237 -18.17 8.22 1.77
N GLU A 238 -19.49 8.34 1.87
CA GLU A 238 -20.36 7.25 2.30
C GLU A 238 -20.22 6.08 1.35
N VAL A 239 -20.30 6.34 0.04
CA VAL A 239 -20.10 5.32 -1.01
C VAL A 239 -18.73 4.66 -0.92
N VAL A 240 -17.64 5.44 -0.84
CA VAL A 240 -16.27 4.93 -0.76
C VAL A 240 -16.06 4.12 0.52
N THR A 241 -16.61 4.56 1.65
CA THR A 241 -16.50 3.89 2.95
C THR A 241 -17.29 2.59 2.97
N GLU A 242 -18.50 2.56 2.42
CA GLU A 242 -19.29 1.34 2.28
C GLU A 242 -18.61 0.34 1.35
N TYR A 243 -18.06 0.80 0.22
CA TYR A 243 -17.32 -0.06 -0.69
C TYR A 243 -16.05 -0.62 -0.03
N GLN A 244 -15.31 0.18 0.73
CA GLN A 244 -14.17 -0.32 1.51
C GLN A 244 -14.58 -1.41 2.50
N LYS A 245 -15.67 -1.21 3.26
CA LYS A 245 -16.19 -2.21 4.19
C LYS A 245 -16.58 -3.50 3.46
N GLN A 246 -17.21 -3.39 2.29
CA GLN A 246 -17.56 -4.53 1.46
C GLN A 246 -16.31 -5.33 1.05
N LEU A 247 -15.26 -4.68 0.55
CA LEU A 247 -14.01 -5.33 0.16
C LEU A 247 -13.29 -5.99 1.34
N ILE A 248 -13.31 -5.37 2.53
CA ILE A 248 -12.74 -5.95 3.75
C ILE A 248 -13.52 -7.20 4.16
N ASN A 249 -14.86 -7.13 4.18
CA ASN A 249 -15.72 -8.25 4.57
C ASN A 249 -15.59 -9.44 3.59
N GLN A 250 -15.29 -9.17 2.32
CA GLN A 250 -15.01 -10.19 1.31
C GLN A 250 -13.58 -10.74 1.38
N GLY A 251 -12.72 -10.17 2.23
CA GLY A 251 -11.31 -10.56 2.36
C GLY A 251 -10.41 -10.10 1.22
N SER A 252 -10.94 -9.30 0.28
CA SER A 252 -10.23 -8.75 -0.88
C SER A 252 -9.12 -7.79 -0.49
N ILE A 253 -9.36 -6.97 0.55
CA ILE A 253 -8.42 -6.01 1.10
C ILE A 253 -8.36 -6.16 2.62
N SER A 254 -7.37 -5.52 3.26
CA SER A 254 -7.25 -5.48 4.73
C SER A 254 -7.80 -4.18 5.31
N SER A 255 -8.00 -4.14 6.63
CA SER A 255 -8.37 -2.92 7.38
C SER A 255 -7.37 -1.77 7.24
N LYS A 256 -6.08 -2.08 7.06
CA LYS A 256 -5.03 -1.09 6.75
C LYS A 256 -5.13 -0.51 5.32
N SER A 257 -5.84 -1.19 4.42
CA SER A 257 -6.00 -0.71 3.04
C SER A 257 -6.89 0.53 3.03
N LYS A 258 -6.59 1.47 2.14
CA LYS A 258 -7.34 2.72 2.03
C LYS A 258 -7.99 2.82 0.67
N VAL A 259 -9.32 2.88 0.63
CA VAL A 259 -10.07 3.20 -0.59
C VAL A 259 -10.29 4.71 -0.67
N SER A 260 -10.06 5.29 -1.84
CA SER A 260 -10.23 6.73 -2.06
C SER A 260 -10.58 7.02 -3.52
N LEU A 261 -10.37 8.26 -3.95
CA LEU A 261 -10.35 8.63 -5.37
C LEU A 261 -8.95 9.02 -5.78
N ILE A 262 -8.69 9.02 -7.08
CA ILE A 262 -7.44 9.53 -7.63
C ILE A 262 -7.32 11.03 -7.39
N THR A 263 -6.09 11.53 -7.26
CA THR A 263 -5.79 12.96 -7.19
C THR A 263 -5.40 13.51 -8.56
N LYS A 264 -5.45 14.83 -8.71
CA LYS A 264 -4.90 15.54 -9.86
C LYS A 264 -3.40 15.23 -10.03
N GLU A 265 -2.64 15.25 -8.95
CA GLU A 265 -1.19 15.00 -8.97
C GLU A 265 -0.89 13.56 -9.44
N GLN A 266 -1.68 12.58 -9.00
CA GLN A 266 -1.58 11.21 -9.50
C GLN A 266 -1.91 11.12 -10.99
N LEU A 267 -2.94 11.84 -11.46
CA LEU A 267 -3.24 11.92 -12.90
C LEU A 267 -2.06 12.54 -13.68
N GLU A 268 -1.39 13.55 -13.12
CA GLU A 268 -0.21 14.16 -13.73
C GLU A 268 0.95 13.15 -13.85
N THR A 269 1.19 12.34 -12.81
CA THR A 269 2.19 11.25 -12.90
C THR A 269 1.83 10.18 -13.94
N LEU A 270 0.56 10.06 -14.30
CA LEU A 270 0.08 9.14 -15.33
C LEU A 270 0.12 9.75 -16.74
N GLY A 271 0.64 10.97 -16.91
CA GLY A 271 0.75 11.63 -18.21
C GLY A 271 -0.41 12.57 -18.55
N CYS A 272 -1.13 13.06 -17.54
CA CYS A 272 -2.00 14.22 -17.71
C CYS A 272 -1.22 15.51 -17.52
N ASP A 273 -1.48 16.50 -18.36
CA ASP A 273 -0.85 17.81 -18.27
C ASP A 273 -1.91 18.83 -17.84
N SER A 274 -1.67 19.53 -16.73
CA SER A 274 -2.41 20.76 -16.45
C SER A 274 -1.90 21.88 -17.36
N ARG A 275 -2.82 22.61 -18.00
CA ARG A 275 -2.46 23.73 -18.88
C ARG A 275 -1.90 24.87 -18.05
N ALA A 276 -1.15 25.75 -18.71
CA ALA A 276 -0.55 26.93 -18.10
C ALA A 276 -1.58 27.88 -17.47
N ASP A 277 -2.86 27.77 -17.83
CA ASP A 277 -3.96 28.53 -17.23
C ASP A 277 -4.32 28.07 -15.80
N GLY A 278 -3.78 26.93 -15.35
CA GLY A 278 -4.07 26.33 -14.04
C GLY A 278 -5.48 25.76 -13.89
N ASN A 279 -6.34 25.97 -14.89
CA ASN A 279 -7.79 25.81 -14.82
C ASN A 279 -8.29 24.67 -15.70
N THR A 280 -7.55 24.29 -16.73
CA THR A 280 -7.87 23.14 -17.57
C THR A 280 -6.62 22.30 -17.79
N GLY A 281 -6.78 21.12 -18.36
CA GLY A 281 -5.74 20.13 -18.57
C GLY A 281 -6.17 19.14 -19.63
N ASN A 282 -5.23 18.34 -20.11
CA ASN A 282 -5.54 17.23 -20.98
C ASN A 282 -4.76 16.00 -20.55
N CYS A 283 -5.37 14.84 -20.74
CA CYS A 283 -4.77 13.54 -20.46
C CYS A 283 -4.38 12.83 -21.75
N SER A 284 -4.07 13.54 -22.84
CA SER A 284 -3.83 12.94 -24.16
C SER A 284 -2.68 11.92 -24.12
N ASN A 285 -1.64 12.22 -23.35
CA ASN A 285 -0.47 11.34 -23.17
C ASN A 285 -0.71 10.24 -22.12
N ALA A 286 -1.77 10.33 -21.31
CA ALA A 286 -2.10 9.32 -20.34
C ALA A 286 -2.62 8.02 -20.99
N PRO A 287 -2.39 6.86 -20.36
CA PRO A 287 -2.91 5.58 -20.85
C PRO A 287 -4.42 5.61 -21.07
N SER A 288 -4.89 4.85 -22.07
CA SER A 288 -6.31 4.83 -22.45
C SER A 288 -7.25 4.41 -21.32
N TRP A 289 -6.81 3.51 -20.42
CA TRP A 289 -7.59 3.06 -19.27
C TRP A 289 -7.85 4.16 -18.23
N VAL A 290 -7.04 5.22 -18.22
CA VAL A 290 -7.28 6.41 -17.40
C VAL A 290 -8.52 7.16 -17.91
N LYS A 291 -8.70 7.25 -19.24
CA LYS A 291 -9.73 8.07 -19.92
C LYS A 291 -11.00 7.32 -20.32
N GLY A 292 -11.27 6.14 -19.75
CA GLY A 292 -12.42 5.30 -20.14
C GLY A 292 -13.79 5.75 -19.63
N THR A 293 -13.86 6.49 -18.54
CA THR A 293 -15.10 7.04 -17.96
C THR A 293 -14.88 8.45 -17.45
N SER A 294 -15.96 9.22 -17.30
CA SER A 294 -15.89 10.50 -16.59
C SER A 294 -16.01 10.26 -15.09
N TYR A 295 -15.16 10.88 -14.28
CA TYR A 295 -15.20 10.69 -12.84
C TYR A 295 -14.57 11.85 -12.06
N TRP A 296 -15.01 11.96 -10.80
CA TRP A 296 -14.43 12.88 -9.83
C TRP A 296 -13.04 12.42 -9.38
N THR A 297 -12.13 13.39 -9.25
CA THR A 297 -10.94 13.24 -8.43
C THR A 297 -11.24 13.65 -6.98
N ARG A 298 -10.30 13.44 -6.06
CA ARG A 298 -10.37 14.04 -4.71
C ARG A 298 -9.61 15.36 -4.56
N SER A 299 -9.10 15.93 -5.66
CA SER A 299 -8.35 17.18 -5.63
C SER A 299 -9.27 18.37 -5.83
N LYS A 300 -9.20 19.35 -4.92
CA LYS A 300 -9.88 20.64 -5.07
C LYS A 300 -9.21 21.51 -6.13
N GLU A 301 -9.95 22.44 -6.70
CA GLU A 301 -9.36 23.55 -7.45
C GLU A 301 -8.66 24.53 -6.48
N GLY A 302 -7.63 25.21 -6.96
CA GLY A 302 -6.78 26.07 -6.13
C GLY A 302 -7.47 27.37 -5.70
N SER A 303 -8.30 27.93 -6.58
CA SER A 303 -8.85 29.28 -6.53
C SER A 303 -10.29 29.33 -6.00
N ASN A 304 -11.05 28.25 -6.13
CA ASN A 304 -12.43 28.14 -5.73
C ASN A 304 -12.64 26.91 -4.84
N ALA A 305 -13.09 27.16 -3.62
CA ALA A 305 -13.38 26.12 -2.66
C ALA A 305 -14.49 25.18 -3.15
N VAL A 306 -15.43 25.58 -3.99
CA VAL A 306 -16.55 24.70 -4.37
C VAL A 306 -16.24 23.73 -5.51
N ASP A 307 -15.09 23.91 -6.16
CA ASP A 307 -14.77 23.21 -7.40
C ASP A 307 -13.79 22.05 -7.16
N VAL A 308 -14.06 20.93 -7.84
CA VAL A 308 -13.30 19.69 -7.72
C VAL A 308 -12.88 19.25 -9.12
N TRP A 309 -11.64 18.78 -9.24
CA TRP A 309 -11.12 18.30 -10.52
C TRP A 309 -11.88 17.05 -10.98
N VAL A 310 -12.21 17.04 -12.28
CA VAL A 310 -12.90 15.97 -13.01
C VAL A 310 -12.09 15.57 -14.22
N LEU A 311 -12.03 14.27 -14.48
CA LEU A 311 -11.57 13.74 -15.75
C LEU A 311 -12.79 13.37 -16.60
N TYR A 312 -12.82 13.82 -17.84
CA TYR A 312 -13.84 13.44 -18.81
C TYR A 312 -13.39 12.25 -19.67
N THR A 313 -14.37 11.51 -20.21
CA THR A 313 -14.13 10.39 -21.15
C THR A 313 -13.31 10.76 -22.39
N ASN A 314 -13.38 12.01 -22.85
CA ASN A 314 -12.58 12.49 -23.98
C ASN A 314 -11.12 12.81 -23.60
N GLY A 315 -10.77 12.70 -22.31
CA GLY A 315 -9.44 13.00 -21.79
C GLY A 315 -9.24 14.44 -21.36
N ASP A 316 -10.26 15.30 -21.39
CA ASP A 316 -10.16 16.63 -20.79
C ASP A 316 -10.08 16.54 -19.27
N LEU A 317 -9.17 17.28 -18.67
CA LEU A 317 -9.05 17.45 -17.24
C LEU A 317 -9.51 18.87 -16.91
N SER A 318 -10.58 19.03 -16.14
CA SER A 318 -11.12 20.34 -15.75
C SER A 318 -11.59 20.26 -14.30
N TYR A 319 -12.31 21.27 -13.83
CA TYR A 319 -13.04 21.23 -12.58
C TYR A 319 -14.53 21.49 -12.81
N ASP A 320 -15.34 21.04 -11.86
CA ASP A 320 -16.77 21.36 -11.80
C ASP A 320 -17.21 21.51 -10.34
N CYS A 321 -18.35 22.16 -10.14
CA CYS A 321 -18.90 22.41 -8.83
C CYS A 321 -19.24 21.08 -8.13
N ALA A 322 -18.79 20.93 -6.89
CA ALA A 322 -19.00 19.77 -6.03
C ALA A 322 -20.49 19.36 -5.86
N SER A 323 -21.43 20.29 -6.09
CA SER A 323 -22.86 20.04 -6.03
C SER A 323 -23.46 19.45 -7.32
N ARG A 324 -22.71 19.45 -8.43
CA ARG A 324 -23.19 18.99 -9.74
C ARG A 324 -23.17 17.47 -9.85
N GLY A 325 -24.24 16.82 -9.40
CA GLY A 325 -24.24 15.38 -9.15
C GLY A 325 -24.61 14.45 -10.29
N THR A 326 -25.13 14.95 -11.41
CA THR A 326 -25.71 14.08 -12.46
C THR A 326 -24.72 13.65 -13.54
N THR A 327 -23.49 14.17 -13.51
CA THR A 327 -22.57 14.09 -14.66
C THR A 327 -21.42 13.10 -14.45
N TYR A 328 -20.92 12.94 -13.22
CA TYR A 328 -19.63 12.29 -12.96
C TYR A 328 -19.76 11.06 -12.05
N GLY A 329 -19.04 9.99 -12.41
CA GLY A 329 -18.99 8.78 -11.61
C GLY A 329 -17.96 8.82 -10.48
N ILE A 330 -17.98 7.77 -9.66
CA ILE A 330 -17.03 7.55 -8.58
C ILE A 330 -16.07 6.44 -9.01
N ARG A 331 -14.82 6.78 -9.32
CA ARG A 331 -13.78 5.80 -9.69
C ARG A 331 -12.83 5.58 -8.52
N PRO A 332 -12.88 4.41 -7.85
CA PRO A 332 -12.12 4.22 -6.64
C PRO A 332 -10.64 3.94 -6.94
N THR A 333 -9.78 4.43 -6.05
CA THR A 333 -8.41 3.97 -5.87
C THR A 333 -8.32 3.11 -4.61
N VAL A 334 -7.34 2.22 -4.56
CA VAL A 334 -7.00 1.48 -3.34
C VAL A 334 -5.50 1.48 -3.11
N THR A 335 -5.07 1.89 -1.92
CA THR A 335 -3.72 1.64 -1.42
C THR A 335 -3.72 0.27 -0.75
N LEU A 336 -2.99 -0.68 -1.33
CA LEU A 336 -3.02 -2.08 -0.96
C LEU A 336 -1.66 -2.54 -0.44
N PRO A 337 -1.59 -3.14 0.76
CA PRO A 337 -0.35 -3.71 1.26
C PRO A 337 0.11 -4.92 0.44
N ILE A 338 1.42 -5.08 0.27
CA ILE A 338 2.03 -6.09 -0.60
C ILE A 338 1.69 -7.53 -0.21
N VAL A 339 1.43 -7.79 1.08
CA VAL A 339 1.04 -9.10 1.63
C VAL A 339 -0.37 -9.55 1.23
N MET A 340 -1.15 -8.67 0.58
CA MET A 340 -2.44 -9.05 0.01
C MET A 340 -2.31 -9.70 -1.37
N PHE A 341 -1.15 -9.59 -2.01
CA PHE A 341 -0.92 -10.15 -3.34
C PHE A 341 -0.54 -11.63 -3.28
N GLY A 342 -1.10 -12.43 -4.20
CA GLY A 342 -0.71 -13.83 -4.35
C GLY A 342 0.60 -13.94 -5.14
N GLY A 343 1.66 -14.48 -4.53
CA GLY A 343 2.91 -14.81 -5.25
C GLY A 343 4.18 -14.07 -4.80
N ILE A 344 4.17 -13.40 -3.65
CA ILE A 344 5.36 -12.73 -3.10
C ILE A 344 6.53 -13.69 -2.86
N ASP A 345 6.22 -14.96 -2.64
CA ASP A 345 7.15 -16.07 -2.41
C ASP A 345 7.58 -16.81 -3.69
N SER A 346 7.02 -16.44 -4.85
CA SER A 346 7.33 -17.08 -6.15
C SER A 346 8.57 -16.49 -6.84
N ILE A 347 9.29 -15.60 -6.16
CA ILE A 347 10.49 -14.95 -6.67
C ILE A 347 11.71 -15.79 -6.26
N PRO A 348 12.52 -16.25 -7.22
CA PRO A 348 13.70 -17.07 -6.93
C PRO A 348 14.77 -16.39 -6.09
#